data_AF-A0A3R9AYV8-F1
#
_entry.id   AF-A0A3R9AYV8-F1
#
_cell.length_a   1.000
_cell.length_b   1.000
_cell.length_c   1.000
_cell.angle_alpha   90.00
_cell.angle_beta   90.00
_cell.angle_gamma   90.00
#
_symmetry.space_group_name_H-M   'P 1'
#
loop_
_entity.id
_entity.type
_entity.pdbx_description
1 polymer ?
#
loop_
_entity_poly.entity_id
_entity_poly.type
_entity_poly.pdbx_seq_one_letter_code
_entity_poly.pdbx_strand_id
1 'polypeptide(L)'
;MTIRVITEADLQCFIDHSLAPEKKIEVETYLHGDLSAAQRVGAYERQAEALRRTLDPVGAEDVPASLNNALHNAGYQLPRQTALVLGTVAGIFIGALAGWISRPLLEAGTSIQSPGQLQQPIGWGSP
;
A
#
# COMPACT_ATOMS: atom_id res chain seq x y z
N MET A 1 11.75 -2.57 20.34
CA MET A 1 10.79 -3.61 19.92
C MET A 1 9.43 -2.95 19.75
N THR A 2 8.95 -2.83 18.51
CA THR A 2 7.63 -2.23 18.24
C THR A 2 6.59 -3.33 18.39
N ILE A 3 5.75 -3.23 19.43
CA ILE A 3 4.55 -4.07 19.57
C ILE A 3 3.69 -3.78 18.35
N ARG A 4 3.61 -4.74 17.44
CA ARG A 4 2.82 -4.59 16.22
C ARG A 4 1.41 -5.08 16.54
N VAL A 5 0.43 -4.25 16.23
CA VAL A 5 -0.98 -4.59 16.42
C VAL A 5 -1.38 -5.52 15.27
N ILE A 6 -1.98 -6.66 15.60
CA ILE A 6 -2.60 -7.57 14.62
C ILE A 6 -3.72 -6.80 13.93
N THR A 7 -3.69 -6.75 12.60
CA THR A 7 -4.70 -6.03 11.82
C THR A 7 -5.74 -6.98 11.21
N GLU A 8 -6.88 -6.46 10.80
CA GLU A 8 -7.89 -7.23 10.05
C GLU A 8 -7.29 -7.85 8.76
N ALA A 9 -6.35 -7.16 8.11
CA ALA A 9 -5.67 -7.68 6.92
C ALA A 9 -4.81 -8.91 7.23
N ASP A 10 -4.17 -8.97 8.42
CA ASP A 10 -3.42 -10.14 8.85
C ASP A 10 -4.38 -11.32 9.13
N LEU A 11 -5.58 -11.06 9.68
CA LEU A 11 -6.62 -12.09 9.86
C LEU A 11 -7.13 -12.63 8.52
N GLN A 12 -7.33 -11.76 7.53
CA GLN A 12 -7.72 -12.19 6.19
C GLN A 12 -6.63 -13.02 5.52
N CYS A 13 -5.36 -12.60 5.64
CA CYS A 13 -4.23 -13.40 5.15
C CYS A 13 -4.10 -14.75 5.85
N PHE A 14 -4.50 -14.86 7.13
CA PHE A 14 -4.54 -16.12 7.86
C PHE A 14 -5.55 -17.09 7.25
N ILE A 15 -6.76 -16.59 6.97
CA ILE A 15 -7.84 -17.35 6.32
C ILE A 15 -7.43 -17.79 4.91
N ASP A 16 -6.79 -16.88 4.16
CA ASP A 16 -6.32 -17.14 2.79
C ASP A 16 -5.00 -17.94 2.74
N HIS A 17 -4.51 -18.45 3.88
CA HIS A 17 -3.26 -19.20 4.03
C HIS A 17 -2.03 -18.54 3.39
N SER A 18 -2.03 -17.20 3.35
CA SER A 18 -1.03 -16.38 2.69
C SER A 18 -0.03 -15.72 3.66
N LEU A 19 -0.09 -16.09 4.95
CA LEU A 19 0.83 -15.60 5.97
C LEU A 19 2.15 -16.38 5.97
N ALA A 20 3.23 -15.66 6.25
CA ALA A 20 4.52 -16.25 6.61
C ALA A 20 4.38 -17.08 7.91
N PRO A 21 5.14 -18.18 8.06
CA PRO A 21 5.01 -19.10 9.20
C PRO A 21 5.25 -18.41 10.55
N GLU A 22 6.15 -17.43 10.63
CA GLU A 22 6.41 -16.68 11.86
C GLU A 22 5.19 -15.84 12.27
N LYS A 23 4.53 -15.20 11.28
CA LYS A 23 3.32 -14.39 11.52
C LYS A 23 2.11 -15.25 11.89
N LYS A 24 2.05 -16.47 11.37
CA LYS A 24 0.93 -17.38 11.65
C LYS A 24 0.82 -17.67 13.15
N ILE A 25 1.95 -17.91 13.82
CA ILE A 25 2.02 -18.17 15.27
C ILE A 25 1.54 -16.95 16.07
N GLU A 26 1.90 -15.74 15.64
CA GLU A 26 1.48 -14.48 16.27
C GLU A 26 -0.04 -14.30 16.18
N VAL A 27 -0.63 -14.56 15.00
CA VAL A 27 -2.07 -14.51 14.77
C VAL A 27 -2.79 -15.61 15.55
N GLU A 28 -2.29 -16.84 15.57
CA GLU A 28 -2.87 -17.94 16.36
C GLU A 28 -2.90 -17.59 17.85
N THR A 29 -1.81 -17.02 18.39
CA THR A 29 -1.74 -16.57 19.79
C THR A 29 -2.76 -15.45 20.07
N TYR A 30 -2.92 -14.51 19.13
CA TYR A 30 -3.92 -13.46 19.23
C TYR A 30 -5.36 -14.02 19.23
N LEU A 31 -5.67 -14.97 18.35
CA LEU A 31 -6.98 -15.62 18.27
C LEU A 31 -7.29 -16.45 19.52
N HIS A 32 -6.28 -17.04 20.17
CA HIS A 32 -6.45 -17.70 21.47
C HIS A 32 -6.77 -16.72 22.60
N GLY A 33 -6.25 -15.49 22.53
CA GLY A 33 -6.52 -14.44 23.52
C GLY A 33 -7.83 -13.68 23.30
N ASP A 34 -8.33 -13.62 22.06
CA ASP A 34 -9.53 -12.88 21.68
C ASP A 34 -10.58 -13.80 21.02
N LEU A 35 -11.49 -14.32 21.85
CA LEU A 35 -12.59 -15.17 21.40
C LEU A 35 -13.54 -14.47 20.41
N SER A 36 -13.66 -13.15 20.48
CA SER A 36 -14.51 -12.40 19.54
C SER A 36 -13.90 -12.38 18.13
N ALA A 37 -12.59 -12.19 18.05
CA ALA A 37 -11.84 -12.29 16.80
C ALA A 37 -11.88 -13.73 16.24
N ALA A 38 -11.72 -14.74 17.10
CA ALA A 38 -11.81 -16.14 16.70
C ALA A 38 -13.19 -16.51 16.11
N GLN A 39 -14.29 -16.01 16.71
CA GLN A 39 -15.63 -16.22 16.17
C GLN A 39 -15.83 -15.57 14.79
N ARG A 40 -15.27 -14.38 14.58
CA ARG A 40 -15.32 -13.68 13.29
C ARG A 40 -14.54 -14.44 12.22
N VAL A 41 -13.31 -14.85 12.52
CA VAL A 41 -12.48 -15.66 11.61
C VAL A 41 -13.22 -16.94 11.22
N GLY A 42 -13.78 -17.67 12.19
CA GLY A 42 -14.56 -18.88 11.89
C GLY A 42 -15.83 -18.62 11.06
N ALA A 43 -16.43 -17.43 11.13
CA ALA A 43 -17.53 -17.05 10.24
C ALA A 43 -17.05 -16.83 8.81
N TYR A 44 -15.90 -16.18 8.62
CA TYR A 44 -15.29 -15.97 7.31
C TYR A 44 -14.82 -17.28 6.68
N GLU A 45 -14.19 -18.18 7.45
CA GLU A 45 -13.78 -19.50 6.97
C GLU A 45 -14.97 -20.31 6.45
N ARG A 46 -16.11 -20.29 7.15
CA ARG A 46 -17.33 -20.95 6.68
C ARG A 46 -17.86 -20.38 5.37
N GLN A 47 -17.75 -19.07 5.17
CA GLN A 47 -18.14 -18.43 3.91
C GLN A 47 -17.19 -18.83 2.78
N ALA A 48 -15.88 -18.75 3.03
CA ALA A 48 -14.86 -19.16 2.07
C ALA A 48 -15.01 -20.64 1.67
N GLU A 49 -15.27 -21.53 2.63
CA GLU A 49 -15.51 -22.95 2.39
C GLU A 49 -16.80 -23.19 1.60
N ALA A 50 -17.89 -22.45 1.89
CA ALA A 50 -19.12 -22.53 1.10
C ALA A 50 -18.86 -22.15 -0.36
N LEU A 51 -18.10 -21.08 -0.60
CA LEU A 51 -17.70 -20.67 -1.96
C LEU A 51 -16.83 -21.75 -2.62
N ARG A 52 -15.82 -22.25 -1.92
CA ARG A 52 -14.91 -23.28 -2.43
C ARG A 52 -15.69 -24.54 -2.83
N ARG A 53 -16.64 -24.99 -2.03
CA ARG A 53 -17.52 -26.12 -2.38
C ARG A 53 -18.39 -25.87 -3.60
N THR A 54 -18.94 -24.66 -3.75
CA THR A 54 -19.76 -24.34 -4.93
C THR A 54 -18.94 -24.26 -6.22
N LEU A 55 -17.66 -23.89 -6.11
CA LEU A 55 -16.74 -23.73 -7.23
C LEU A 55 -15.84 -24.96 -7.47
N ASP A 56 -15.83 -25.92 -6.55
CA ASP A 56 -15.08 -27.18 -6.66
C ASP A 56 -15.33 -27.91 -7.99
N PRO A 57 -16.59 -27.99 -8.50
CA PRO A 57 -16.85 -28.60 -9.80
C PRO A 57 -16.18 -27.89 -10.97
N VAL A 58 -16.03 -26.56 -10.89
CA VAL A 58 -15.35 -25.75 -11.91
C VAL A 58 -13.84 -25.97 -11.85
N GLY A 59 -13.28 -26.15 -10.64
CA GLY A 59 -11.87 -26.48 -10.45
C GLY A 59 -11.49 -27.88 -10.96
N ALA A 60 -12.46 -28.78 -11.09
CA ALA A 60 -12.27 -30.13 -11.61
C ALA A 60 -12.34 -30.23 -13.15
N GLU A 61 -12.71 -29.14 -13.84
CA GLU A 61 -12.65 -29.09 -15.30
C GLU A 61 -11.20 -29.02 -15.78
N ASP A 62 -10.88 -29.79 -16.82
CA ASP A 62 -9.57 -29.72 -17.46
C ASP A 62 -9.34 -28.30 -18.00
N VAL A 63 -8.19 -27.70 -17.63
CA VAL A 63 -7.81 -26.38 -18.12
C VAL A 63 -7.65 -26.45 -19.64
N PRO A 64 -8.40 -25.65 -20.42
CA PRO A 64 -8.35 -25.72 -21.87
C PRO A 64 -6.95 -25.40 -22.38
N ALA A 65 -6.49 -26.14 -23.39
CA ALA A 65 -5.14 -26.00 -23.94
C ALA A 65 -4.82 -24.56 -24.41
N SER A 66 -5.82 -23.80 -24.84
CA SER A 66 -5.69 -22.38 -25.17
C SER A 66 -5.25 -21.53 -23.97
N LEU A 67 -5.71 -21.85 -22.77
CA LEU A 67 -5.36 -21.14 -21.53
C LEU A 67 -3.96 -21.53 -21.04
N ASN A 68 -3.58 -22.81 -21.16
CA ASN A 68 -2.22 -23.26 -20.85
C ASN A 68 -1.17 -22.59 -21.75
N ASN A 69 -1.48 -22.44 -23.05
CA ASN A 69 -0.62 -21.71 -23.98
C ASN A 69 -0.56 -20.22 -23.64
N ALA A 70 -1.69 -19.62 -23.25
CA ALA A 70 -1.72 -18.24 -22.79
C ALA A 70 -0.88 -18.03 -21.52
N LEU A 71 -0.93 -18.93 -20.54
CA LEU A 71 -0.11 -18.89 -19.32
C LEU A 71 1.39 -19.05 -19.60
N HIS A 72 1.77 -19.99 -20.49
CA HIS A 72 3.16 -20.15 -20.93
C HIS A 72 3.68 -18.91 -21.68
N ASN A 73 2.82 -18.27 -22.49
CA ASN A 73 3.15 -17.05 -23.21
C ASN A 73 2.97 -15.78 -22.36
N ALA A 74 2.27 -15.88 -21.23
CA ALA A 74 2.10 -14.83 -20.23
C ALA A 74 3.28 -14.76 -19.25
N GLY A 75 4.44 -15.30 -19.64
CA GLY A 75 5.68 -14.64 -19.23
C GLY A 75 5.50 -13.16 -19.54
N TYR A 76 5.54 -12.32 -18.51
CA TYR A 76 5.34 -10.86 -18.54
C TYR A 76 6.42 -10.19 -19.42
N GLN A 77 6.48 -10.54 -20.70
CA GLN A 77 7.25 -9.85 -21.71
C GLN A 77 6.35 -8.73 -22.19
N LEU A 78 6.24 -7.70 -21.35
CA LEU A 78 5.78 -6.40 -21.82
C LEU A 78 6.58 -6.10 -23.08
N PRO A 79 5.94 -5.96 -24.26
CA PRO A 79 6.68 -5.67 -25.46
C PRO A 79 7.50 -4.41 -25.19
N ARG A 80 8.76 -4.37 -25.64
CA ARG A 80 9.74 -3.33 -25.29
C ARG A 80 9.17 -1.91 -25.41
N GLN A 81 8.24 -1.70 -26.34
CA GLN A 81 7.52 -0.45 -26.53
C GLN A 81 6.60 -0.08 -25.35
N THR A 82 5.83 -1.02 -24.80
CA THR A 82 4.98 -0.82 -23.62
C THR A 82 5.81 -0.64 -22.35
N ALA A 83 6.92 -1.38 -22.20
CA ALA A 83 7.84 -1.19 -21.08
C ALA A 83 8.48 0.22 -21.08
N LEU A 84 8.80 0.75 -22.27
CA LEU A 84 9.30 2.12 -22.43
C LEU A 84 8.25 3.17 -22.05
N VAL A 85 7.00 3.01 -22.51
CA VAL A 85 5.91 3.94 -22.19
C VAL A 85 5.54 3.91 -20.70
N LEU A 86 5.52 2.73 -20.07
CA LEU A 86 5.26 2.64 -18.63
C LEU A 86 6.39 3.26 -17.80
N GLY A 87 7.64 3.10 -18.26
CA GLY A 87 8.81 3.73 -17.63
C GLY A 87 8.77 5.25 -17.66
N THR A 88 8.29 5.87 -18.75
CA THR A 88 8.18 7.34 -18.84
C THR A 88 7.06 7.87 -17.94
N VAL A 89 5.90 7.21 -17.90
CA VAL A 89 4.80 7.60 -17.00
C VAL A 89 5.24 7.49 -15.54
N ALA A 90 5.89 6.39 -15.16
CA ALA A 90 6.42 6.22 -13.80
C ALA A 90 7.46 7.30 -13.45
N GLY A 91 8.36 7.65 -14.38
CA GLY A 91 9.33 8.73 -14.20
C GLY A 91 8.68 10.10 -13.97
N ILE A 92 7.58 10.41 -14.67
CA ILE A 92 6.82 11.65 -14.47
C ILE A 92 6.18 11.69 -13.07
N PHE A 93 5.58 10.58 -12.60
CA PHE A 93 5.00 10.53 -11.26
C PHE A 93 6.05 10.67 -10.15
N ILE A 94 7.22 10.03 -10.31
CA ILE A 94 8.33 10.16 -9.36
C ILE A 94 8.86 11.61 -9.34
N GLY A 95 9.02 12.24 -10.51
CA GLY A 95 9.44 13.63 -10.61
C GLY A 95 8.42 14.61 -10.02
N ALA A 96 7.12 14.37 -10.22
CA ALA A 96 6.05 15.18 -9.65
C ALA A 96 6.01 15.08 -8.12
N LEU A 97 6.18 13.87 -7.55
CA LEU A 97 6.27 13.66 -6.11
C LEU A 97 7.51 14.33 -5.50
N ALA A 98 8.68 14.19 -6.15
CA ALA A 98 9.92 14.81 -5.71
C ALA A 98 9.86 16.36 -5.73
N GLY A 99 9.21 16.93 -6.75
CA GLY A 99 8.98 18.37 -6.85
C GLY A 99 8.06 18.91 -5.76
N TRP A 100 7.01 18.16 -5.39
CA TRP A 100 6.07 18.56 -4.35
C TRP A 100 6.70 18.55 -2.95
N ILE A 101 7.56 17.57 -2.66
CA ILE A 101 8.27 17.47 -1.36
C ILE A 101 9.35 18.55 -1.20
N SER A 102 9.96 19.01 -2.30
CA SER A 102 11.03 20.02 -2.26
C SER A 102 10.51 21.46 -2.09
N ARG A 103 9.24 21.71 -2.45
CA ARG A 103 8.61 23.04 -2.35
C ARG A 103 8.66 23.66 -0.95
N PRO A 104 8.30 22.96 0.15
CA PRO A 104 8.41 23.51 1.51
C PRO A 104 9.84 23.78 1.97
N LEU A 105 10.84 23.07 1.44
CA LEU A 105 12.25 23.28 1.78
C LEU A 105 12.81 24.57 1.15
N LEU A 106 12.31 24.95 -0.03
CA LEU A 106 12.66 26.21 -0.69
C LEU A 106 12.01 27.42 -0.02
N GLU A 107 10.78 27.27 0.46
CA GLU A 107 10.06 28.28 1.25
C GLU A 107 10.71 28.50 2.64
N ALA A 108 11.21 27.43 3.26
CA ALA A 108 11.98 27.52 4.51
C ALA A 108 13.35 28.21 4.35
N GLY A 109 13.94 28.16 3.14
CA GLY A 109 15.21 28.84 2.83
C GLY A 109 15.07 30.33 2.49
N THR A 110 13.87 30.78 2.10
CA THR A 110 13.61 32.18 1.72
C THR A 110 13.09 33.04 2.86
N SER A 111 12.79 32.46 4.03
CA SER A 111 12.42 33.22 5.24
C SER A 111 13.61 33.76 6.04
N ILE A 112 14.85 33.58 5.57
CA ILE A 112 16.02 34.19 6.21
C ILE A 112 16.07 35.69 5.85
N GLN A 113 15.43 36.47 6.74
CA GLN A 113 15.92 37.74 7.26
C GLN A 113 16.26 38.83 6.22
N SER A 114 15.41 39.86 6.14
CA SER A 114 15.82 41.20 5.70
C SER A 114 16.16 42.06 6.93
N PRO A 115 17.41 42.01 7.46
CA PRO A 115 17.85 42.93 8.50
C PRO A 115 18.23 44.25 7.84
N GLY A 116 17.31 45.21 7.81
CA GLY A 116 17.64 46.50 7.21
C GLY A 116 16.48 47.46 6.99
N GLN A 117 15.60 47.63 7.97
CA GLN A 117 14.88 48.91 8.08
C GLN A 117 15.39 49.59 9.33
N LEU A 118 16.45 50.37 9.10
CA LEU A 118 17.07 51.23 10.08
C LEU A 118 16.04 52.26 10.57
N GLN A 119 15.86 52.22 11.88
CA GLN A 119 15.39 53.30 12.72
C GLN A 119 15.94 54.68 12.30
N GLN A 120 15.11 55.71 12.57
CA GLN A 120 15.42 57.13 12.88
C GLN A 120 15.17 58.16 11.74
N PRO A 121 14.93 59.46 12.04
CA PRO A 121 14.06 60.03 13.08
C PRO A 121 13.34 61.37 12.70
N ILE A 122 12.46 61.85 13.60
CA ILE A 122 12.00 63.25 13.89
C ILE A 122 11.32 64.08 12.78
N GLY A 123 10.07 64.48 13.08
CA GLY A 123 9.41 65.65 12.51
C GLY A 123 8.34 66.17 13.48
N TRP A 124 8.73 67.06 14.39
CA TRP A 124 7.84 67.81 15.27
C TRP A 124 6.96 68.78 14.48
N GLY A 125 5.76 69.08 14.98
CA GLY A 125 5.12 70.39 14.78
C GLY A 125 3.63 70.36 14.47
N SER A 126 2.82 70.56 15.52
CA SER A 126 1.50 71.22 15.45
C SER A 126 1.65 72.66 14.93
N PRO A 127 0.56 73.37 14.58
CA PRO A 127 -0.36 73.91 15.59
C PRO A 127 -1.79 73.36 15.53
#